data_AF-A0A3M8G318-F1
#
_entry.id   AF-A0A3M8G318-F1
#
_cell.length_a   1.000
_cell.length_b   1.000
_cell.length_c   1.000
_cell.angle_alpha   90.00
_cell.angle_beta   90.00
_cell.angle_gamma   90.00
#
_symmetry.space_group_name_H-M   'P 1'
#
loop_
_entity.id
_entity.type
_entity.pdbx_description
1 polymer ?
#
loop_
_entity_poly.entity_id
_entity_poly.type
_entity_poly.pdbx_seq_one_letter_code
_entity_poly.pdbx_strand_id
1 'polypeptide(L)'
;MGVNKPLTDKDLEFLRELEDLLYERKDEMPKGSYTTTMFRKGLDKIAQKVGEEAVETVIASKNKGKKETIEEASDLLFHLMLLLAEKKIPFHKVVKTLRKRHDKGNHKHIGE
;
A
#
# COMPACT_ATOMS: atom_id res chain seq x y z
N MET A 1 20.25 17.18 4.05
CA MET A 1 20.20 16.62 2.68
C MET A 1 18.80 16.04 2.43
N GLY A 2 18.02 16.67 1.56
CA GLY A 2 16.93 16.02 0.81
C GLY A 2 15.50 16.04 1.36
N VAL A 3 15.06 17.01 2.16
CA VAL A 3 13.62 17.20 2.48
C VAL A 3 13.14 18.44 1.76
N ASN A 4 12.85 18.38 0.45
CA ASN A 4 12.40 19.60 -0.25
C ASN A 4 11.69 19.41 -1.59
N LYS A 5 10.99 18.29 -1.80
CA LYS A 5 9.95 18.25 -2.83
C LYS A 5 8.66 17.72 -2.20
N PRO A 6 7.57 18.52 -2.20
CA PRO A 6 6.28 18.02 -1.74
C PRO A 6 5.80 16.92 -2.68
N LEU A 7 4.89 16.07 -2.19
CA LEU A 7 4.09 15.21 -3.06
C LEU A 7 3.41 16.08 -4.12
N THR A 8 3.50 15.65 -5.38
CA THR A 8 2.84 16.30 -6.50
C THR A 8 1.54 15.59 -6.83
N ASP A 9 0.67 16.25 -7.60
CA ASP A 9 -0.55 15.62 -8.11
C ASP A 9 -0.24 14.38 -8.95
N LYS A 10 0.88 14.38 -9.69
CA LYS A 10 1.34 13.22 -10.47
C LYS A 10 1.71 12.02 -9.58
N ASP A 11 2.36 12.27 -8.43
CA ASP A 11 2.70 11.19 -7.49
C ASP A 11 1.43 10.55 -6.90
N LEU A 12 0.38 11.36 -6.68
CA LEU A 12 -0.91 10.87 -6.20
C LEU A 12 -1.72 10.19 -7.31
N GLU A 13 -1.64 10.69 -8.55
CA GLU A 13 -2.25 10.08 -9.74
C GLU A 13 -1.72 8.66 -9.96
N PHE A 14 -0.42 8.43 -9.75
CA PHE A 14 0.17 7.09 -9.83
C PHE A 14 -0.50 6.08 -8.88
N LEU A 15 -0.91 6.47 -7.67
CA LEU A 15 -1.61 5.55 -6.77
C LEU A 15 -2.98 5.16 -7.31
N ARG A 16 -3.66 6.06 -8.02
CA ARG A 16 -4.91 5.75 -8.70
C ARG A 16 -4.67 4.80 -9.88
N GLU A 17 -3.67 5.09 -10.71
CA GLU A 17 -3.27 4.22 -11.83
C GLU A 17 -2.91 2.81 -11.34
N LEU A 18 -2.21 2.71 -10.20
CA LEU A 18 -1.88 1.44 -9.57
C LEU A 18 -3.13 0.70 -9.10
N GLU A 19 -4.10 1.37 -8.47
CA GLU A 19 -5.38 0.75 -8.09
C GLU A 19 -6.12 0.19 -9.32
N ASP A 20 -6.24 1.00 -10.39
CA ASP A 20 -6.91 0.60 -11.64
C ASP A 20 -6.19 -0.61 -12.28
N LEU A 21 -4.86 -0.58 -12.32
CA LEU A 21 -4.04 -1.70 -12.81
C LEU A 21 -4.27 -2.97 -11.97
N LEU A 22 -4.37 -2.86 -10.64
CA LEU A 22 -4.60 -4.03 -9.79
C LEU A 22 -5.98 -4.66 -10.04
N TYR A 23 -7.01 -3.86 -10.30
CA TYR A 23 -8.32 -4.37 -10.70
C TYR A 23 -8.27 -5.04 -12.08
N GLU A 24 -7.67 -4.39 -13.08
CA GLU A 24 -7.48 -4.94 -14.43
C GLU A 24 -6.76 -6.30 -14.35
N ARG A 25 -5.64 -6.38 -13.61
CA ARG A 25 -4.86 -7.61 -13.46
C ARG A 25 -5.62 -8.72 -12.74
N LYS A 26 -6.53 -8.37 -11.83
CA LYS A 26 -7.41 -9.33 -11.15
C LYS A 26 -8.45 -9.91 -12.10
N ASP A 27 -8.98 -9.09 -13.00
CA ASP A 27 -9.99 -9.51 -13.96
C ASP A 27 -9.37 -10.30 -15.13
N GLU A 28 -8.26 -9.82 -15.69
CA GLU A 28 -7.62 -10.43 -16.87
C GLU A 28 -6.72 -11.62 -16.54
N MET A 29 -6.17 -11.68 -15.33
CA MET A 29 -5.25 -12.73 -14.86
C MET A 29 -4.09 -13.07 -15.84
N PRO A 30 -3.32 -12.06 -16.30
CA PRO A 30 -2.29 -12.25 -17.32
C PRO A 30 -1.18 -13.21 -16.86
N LYS A 31 -0.77 -14.11 -17.75
CA LYS A 31 0.26 -15.11 -17.46
C LYS A 31 1.60 -14.45 -17.12
N GLY A 32 2.30 -15.00 -16.12
CA GLY A 32 3.62 -14.53 -15.69
C GLY A 32 3.65 -13.29 -14.81
N SER A 33 2.50 -12.64 -14.57
CA SER A 33 2.44 -11.49 -13.65
C SER A 33 2.54 -11.93 -12.18
N TYR A 34 3.28 -11.14 -11.40
CA TYR A 34 3.32 -11.29 -9.93
C TYR A 34 1.93 -11.16 -9.31
N THR A 35 1.15 -10.16 -9.71
CA THR A 35 -0.20 -9.91 -9.18
C THR A 35 -1.12 -11.10 -9.44
N THR A 36 -1.08 -11.67 -10.64
CA THR A 36 -1.82 -12.90 -10.97
C THR A 36 -1.41 -14.08 -10.11
N THR A 37 -0.11 -14.24 -9.84
CA THR A 37 0.37 -15.29 -8.93
C THR A 37 -0.18 -15.09 -7.52
N MET A 38 -0.19 -13.86 -7.02
CA MET A 38 -0.72 -13.53 -5.70
C MET A 38 -2.23 -13.74 -5.61
N PHE A 39 -3.00 -13.26 -6.59
CA PHE A 39 -4.45 -13.49 -6.65
C PHE A 39 -4.81 -14.97 -6.73
N ARG A 40 -4.05 -15.78 -7.49
CA ARG A 40 -4.24 -17.24 -7.52
C ARG A 40 -3.93 -17.93 -6.20
N LYS A 41 -2.94 -17.43 -5.44
CA LYS A 41 -2.62 -17.91 -4.09
C LYS A 41 -3.64 -17.46 -3.05
N GLY A 42 -4.47 -16.47 -3.36
CA GLY A 42 -5.60 -16.03 -2.57
C GLY A 42 -5.25 -15.14 -1.37
N LEU A 43 -6.29 -14.80 -0.63
CA LEU A 43 -6.28 -13.81 0.45
C LEU A 43 -5.20 -14.08 1.52
N ASP A 44 -5.03 -15.33 1.95
CA ASP A 44 -4.11 -15.68 3.03
C ASP A 44 -2.66 -15.36 2.65
N LYS A 45 -2.26 -15.64 1.41
CA LYS A 45 -0.90 -15.34 0.95
C LYS A 45 -0.69 -13.84 0.80
N ILE A 46 -1.70 -13.11 0.33
CA ILE A 46 -1.64 -11.65 0.21
C ILE A 46 -1.51 -11.00 1.59
N ALA A 47 -2.33 -11.43 2.55
CA ALA A 47 -2.27 -10.95 3.93
C ALA A 47 -0.94 -11.28 4.62
N GLN A 48 -0.38 -12.47 4.36
CA GLN A 48 0.96 -12.83 4.83
C GLN A 48 2.01 -11.83 4.35
N LYS A 49 2.01 -11.47 3.06
CA LYS A 49 2.96 -10.48 2.52
C LYS A 49 2.79 -9.12 3.19
N VAL A 50 1.57 -8.64 3.42
CA VAL A 50 1.35 -7.38 4.17
C VAL A 50 2.02 -7.43 5.56
N GLY A 51 1.91 -8.54 6.28
CA GLY A 51 2.57 -8.71 7.57
C GLY A 51 4.09 -8.78 7.49
N GLU A 52 4.62 -9.47 6.48
CA GLU A 52 6.05 -9.59 6.18
C GLU A 52 6.67 -8.20 5.94
N GLU A 53 6.12 -7.43 5.01
CA GLU A 53 6.60 -6.10 4.65
C GLU A 53 6.49 -5.10 5.81
N ALA A 54 5.47 -5.25 6.66
CA ALA A 54 5.32 -4.41 7.85
C ALA A 54 6.48 -4.63 8.84
N VAL A 55 6.87 -5.90 9.06
CA VAL A 55 8.01 -6.23 9.92
C VAL A 55 9.32 -5.79 9.27
N GLU A 56 9.48 -5.99 7.97
CA GLU A 56 10.67 -5.58 7.23
C GLU A 56 10.84 -4.06 7.23
N THR A 57 9.76 -3.29 7.08
CA THR A 57 9.76 -1.83 7.21
C THR A 57 10.26 -1.39 8.59
N VAL A 58 9.78 -2.03 9.67
CA VAL A 58 10.24 -1.74 11.04
C VAL A 58 11.72 -2.07 11.19
N ILE A 59 12.19 -3.21 10.67
CA ILE A 59 13.60 -3.61 10.74
C ILE A 59 14.47 -2.62 9.94
N ALA A 60 14.08 -2.27 8.72
CA ALA A 60 14.82 -1.38 7.84
C ALA A 60 14.98 0.02 8.44
N SER A 61 13.90 0.55 9.04
CA SER A 61 13.91 1.85 9.71
C SER A 61 14.84 1.92 10.92
N LYS A 62 15.07 0.78 11.59
CA LYS A 62 15.98 0.70 12.74
C LYS A 62 17.42 0.37 12.37
N ASN A 63 17.62 -0.49 11.37
CA ASN A 63 18.89 -1.21 11.21
C ASN A 63 19.55 -1.05 9.83
N LYS A 64 18.82 -0.68 8.77
CA LYS A 64 19.36 -0.67 7.39
C LYS A 64 19.62 0.73 6.87
N GLY A 65 18.67 1.66 7.07
CA GLY A 65 18.82 3.05 6.63
C GLY A 65 17.64 3.55 5.80
N LYS A 66 17.77 4.80 5.30
CA LYS A 66 16.66 5.51 4.64
C LYS A 66 16.23 4.85 3.32
N LYS A 67 17.19 4.36 2.53
CA LYS A 67 16.89 3.78 1.22
C LYS A 67 16.05 2.51 1.39
N GLU A 68 16.52 1.61 2.24
CA GLU A 68 15.85 0.35 2.52
C GLU A 68 14.50 0.60 3.18
N THR A 69 14.40 1.59 4.08
CA THR A 69 13.08 1.96 4.65
C THR A 69 12.09 2.39 3.58
N ILE A 70 12.54 3.14 2.55
CA ILE A 70 11.67 3.55 1.43
C ILE A 70 11.27 2.33 0.60
N GLU A 71 12.18 1.39 0.35
CA GLU A 71 11.90 0.16 -0.40
C GLU A 71 10.85 -0.70 0.32
N GLU A 72 11.07 -1.07 1.59
CA GLU A 72 10.13 -1.92 2.34
C GLU A 72 8.77 -1.21 2.56
N ALA A 73 8.78 0.11 2.79
CA ALA A 73 7.52 0.86 2.93
C ALA A 73 6.74 0.94 1.61
N SER A 74 7.44 0.94 0.47
CA SER A 74 6.82 0.88 -0.86
C SER A 74 6.18 -0.49 -1.08
N ASP A 75 6.87 -1.58 -0.72
CA ASP A 75 6.34 -2.94 -0.81
C ASP A 75 5.15 -3.15 0.11
N LEU A 76 5.20 -2.61 1.34
CA LEU A 76 4.06 -2.60 2.26
C LEU A 76 2.84 -1.90 1.66
N LEU A 77 3.01 -0.71 1.07
CA LEU A 77 1.90 0.02 0.46
C LEU A 77 1.33 -0.73 -0.75
N PHE A 78 2.20 -1.26 -1.61
CA PHE A 78 1.79 -2.07 -2.76
C PHE A 78 0.97 -3.29 -2.30
N HIS A 79 1.47 -4.04 -1.32
CA HIS A 79 0.79 -5.23 -0.81
C HIS A 79 -0.51 -4.92 -0.07
N LEU A 80 -0.59 -3.76 0.60
CA LEU A 80 -1.84 -3.27 1.16
C LEU A 80 -2.87 -2.94 0.07
N MET A 81 -2.48 -2.27 -1.01
CA MET A 81 -3.37 -1.99 -2.14
C MET A 81 -3.82 -3.28 -2.84
N LEU A 82 -2.92 -4.26 -2.99
CA LEU A 82 -3.25 -5.58 -3.52
C LEU A 82 -4.26 -6.32 -2.63
N LEU A 83 -4.11 -6.25 -1.31
CA LEU A 83 -5.07 -6.81 -0.34
C LEU A 83 -6.45 -6.16 -0.47
N LEU A 84 -6.50 -4.84 -0.60
CA LEU A 84 -7.73 -4.08 -0.77
C LEU A 84 -8.43 -4.45 -2.09
N ALA A 85 -7.67 -4.57 -3.18
CA ALA A 85 -8.17 -5.05 -4.46
C ALA A 85 -8.71 -6.49 -4.37
N GLU A 86 -8.01 -7.36 -3.64
CA GLU A 86 -8.49 -8.74 -3.42
C GLU A 86 -9.84 -8.74 -2.70
N LYS A 87 -10.02 -7.86 -1.71
CA LYS A 87 -11.26 -7.70 -0.94
C LYS A 87 -12.32 -6.82 -1.61
N LYS A 88 -12.06 -6.30 -2.82
CA LYS A 88 -12.95 -5.34 -3.52
C LYS A 88 -13.27 -4.10 -2.68
N ILE A 89 -12.29 -3.63 -1.91
CA ILE A 89 -12.40 -2.43 -1.08
C ILE A 89 -11.65 -1.31 -1.80
N PRO A 90 -12.33 -0.25 -2.25
CA PRO A 90 -11.64 0.81 -2.97
C PRO A 90 -10.80 1.69 -2.03
N PHE A 91 -9.59 2.05 -2.47
CA PHE A 91 -8.59 2.76 -1.68
C PHE A 91 -9.12 4.11 -1.15
N HIS A 92 -10.00 4.77 -1.90
CA HIS A 92 -10.65 6.01 -1.45
C HIS A 92 -11.39 5.86 -0.11
N LYS A 93 -11.88 4.66 0.25
CA LYS A 93 -12.53 4.42 1.55
C LYS A 93 -11.53 4.46 2.70
N VAL A 94 -10.30 3.98 2.48
CA VAL A 94 -9.19 4.10 3.43
C VAL A 94 -8.83 5.57 3.60
N VAL A 95 -8.62 6.30 2.50
CA VAL A 95 -8.34 7.74 2.50
C VAL A 95 -9.44 8.53 3.19
N LYS A 96 -10.72 8.23 2.93
CA LYS A 96 -11.86 8.89 3.59
C LYS A 96 -11.87 8.62 5.10
N THR A 97 -11.50 7.42 5.52
CA THR A 97 -11.38 7.07 6.93
C THR A 97 -10.26 7.87 7.59
N LEU A 98 -9.10 7.99 6.95
CA LEU A 98 -7.99 8.82 7.42
C LEU A 98 -8.38 10.30 7.52
N ARG A 99 -9.03 10.86 6.48
CA ARG A 99 -9.56 12.25 6.52
C ARG A 99 -10.54 12.45 7.68
N LYS A 100 -11.49 11.53 7.86
CA LYS A 100 -12.46 11.59 8.97
C LYS A 100 -11.79 11.54 10.35
N ARG A 101 -10.68 10.80 10.50
CA ARG A 101 -9.88 10.77 11.74
C ARG A 101 -9.15 12.10 11.99
N HIS A 102 -8.86 12.86 10.93
CA HIS A 102 -8.17 14.15 11.00
C HIS A 102 -9.11 15.35 11.19
N ASP A 103 -10.28 15.35 10.53
CA ASP A 103 -11.24 16.48 10.56
C ASP A 103 -11.96 16.64 11.91
N LYS A 104 -12.08 15.56 12.69
CA LYS A 104 -12.52 15.65 14.08
C LYS A 104 -11.32 16.06 14.90
N GLY A 105 -11.23 17.33 15.31
CA GLY A 105 -10.12 17.97 16.05
C GLY A 105 -9.67 17.35 17.40
N ASN A 106 -9.71 16.04 17.54
CA ASN A 106 -9.05 15.27 18.58
C ASN A 106 -8.01 14.39 17.90
N HIS A 107 -6.74 14.82 17.93
CA HIS A 107 -5.56 14.05 17.49
C HIS A 107 -5.35 12.72 18.26
N LYS A 108 -6.37 12.16 18.92
CA LYS A 108 -6.26 11.04 19.86
C LYS A 108 -6.20 9.65 19.21
N HIS A 109 -6.57 9.47 17.94
CA HIS A 109 -6.70 8.12 17.37
C HIS A 109 -6.15 7.97 15.95
N ILE A 110 -4.95 8.51 15.69
CA ILE A 110 -4.28 8.32 14.40
C ILE A 110 -3.81 6.86 14.24
N GLY A 111 -3.53 6.16 15.36
CA GLY A 111 -3.01 4.79 15.40
C GLY A 111 -3.81 3.78 16.23
N GLU A 112 -5.04 4.12 16.62
CA GLU A 112 -5.97 3.21 17.35
C GLU A 112 -7.18 2.84 16.50
#